data_AF-X0V711-F1
#
_entry.id   AF-X0V711-F1
#
_cell.length_a   1.000
_cell.length_b   1.000
_cell.length_c   1.000
_cell.angle_alpha   90.00
_cell.angle_beta   90.00
_cell.angle_gamma   90.00
#
_symmetry.space_group_name_H-M   'P 1'
#
loop_
_entity.id
_entity.type
_entity.pdbx_description
1 polymer ?
#
loop_
_entity_poly.entity_id
_entity_poly.type
_entity_poly.pdbx_seq_one_letter_code
_entity_poly.pdbx_strand_id
1 'polypeptide(L)'
;LIEAPARPKEYYLLKQQYERLGRDLLELKERFKGRFIDYEDGRLTEVIKGYAMQAVFYSLTGNPFCEDKGCRLYNAHWQEELIFAQLGSKYEFCGRHGQALDDLHGG
;
A
#
# COMPACT_ATOMS: atom_id res chain seq x y z
N LEU A 1 6.55 -4.87 4.99
CA LEU A 1 5.34 -4.06 5.23
C LEU A 1 5.67 -2.56 5.24
N ILE A 2 6.44 -2.07 6.22
CA ILE A 2 6.75 -0.64 6.33
C ILE A 2 7.89 -0.22 5.39
N GLU A 3 9.06 -0.87 5.49
CA GLU A 3 10.25 -0.43 4.74
C GLU A 3 10.37 -1.03 3.33
N ALA A 4 9.54 -2.04 2.99
CA ALA A 4 9.59 -2.71 1.69
C ALA A 4 9.02 -1.85 0.54
N PRO A 5 7.78 -1.32 0.62
CA PRO A 5 7.30 -0.33 -0.32
C PRO A 5 8.04 1.00 -0.14
N ALA A 6 8.47 1.61 -1.25
CA ALA A 6 9.21 2.86 -1.24
C ALA A 6 8.35 4.02 -0.72
N ARG A 7 8.96 4.93 0.05
CA ARG A 7 8.29 6.16 0.52
C ARG A 7 8.01 7.10 -0.65
N PRO A 8 7.17 8.15 -0.51
CA PRO A 8 6.91 9.11 -1.60
C PRO A 8 8.20 9.64 -2.24
N LYS A 9 8.22 9.82 -3.56
CA LYS A 9 9.42 10.29 -4.28
C LYS A 9 9.93 11.62 -3.74
N GLU A 10 9.01 12.52 -3.37
CA GLU A 10 9.36 13.84 -2.83
C GLU A 10 10.09 13.75 -1.50
N TYR A 11 9.85 12.69 -0.71
CA TYR A 11 10.56 12.47 0.56
C TYR A 11 12.06 12.32 0.31
N TYR A 12 12.46 11.54 -0.69
CA TYR A 12 13.88 11.32 -0.99
C TYR A 12 14.58 12.58 -1.51
N LEU A 13 13.91 13.35 -2.37
CA LEU A 13 14.44 14.62 -2.88
C LEU A 13 14.66 15.62 -1.75
N LEU A 14 13.68 15.78 -0.86
CA LEU A 14 13.79 16.69 0.28
C LEU A 14 14.78 16.18 1.33
N LYS A 15 14.87 14.87 1.56
CA LYS A 15 15.87 14.28 2.46
C LYS A 15 17.28 14.65 2.03
N GLN A 16 17.59 14.48 0.74
CA GLN A 16 18.90 14.85 0.21
C GLN A 16 19.20 16.36 0.39
N GLN A 17 18.19 17.22 0.21
CA GLN A 17 18.34 18.66 0.42
C GLN A 17 18.58 19.00 1.89
N TYR A 18 17.84 18.38 2.81
CA TYR A 18 18.00 18.59 4.26
C TYR A 18 19.39 18.16 4.73
N GLU A 19 19.85 16.98 4.31
CA GLU A 19 21.19 16.48 4.61
C GLU A 19 22.29 17.46 4.13
N ARG A 20 22.16 17.98 2.91
CA ARG A 20 23.11 18.97 2.36
C ARG A 20 23.14 20.30 3.12
N LEU A 21 22.00 20.71 3.68
CA LEU A 21 21.85 21.95 4.43
C LEU A 21 22.11 21.78 5.94
N GLY A 22 22.44 20.57 6.40
CA GLY A 22 22.61 20.26 7.82
C GLY A 22 21.34 20.46 8.64
N ARG A 23 20.16 20.34 8.02
CA ARG A 23 18.86 20.50 8.69
C ARG A 23 18.42 19.22 9.36
N ASP A 24 17.59 19.36 10.39
CA ASP A 24 17.07 18.22 11.14
C ASP A 24 16.08 17.39 10.29
N LEU A 25 16.36 16.08 10.19
CA LEU A 25 15.49 15.13 9.50
C LEU A 25 14.19 14.85 10.26
N LEU A 26 14.12 15.19 11.56
CA LEU A 26 12.90 15.07 12.34
C LEU A 26 11.80 16.00 11.78
N GLU A 27 12.16 17.23 11.41
CA GLU A 27 11.23 18.17 10.76
C GLU A 27 10.69 17.61 9.43
N LEU A 28 11.56 16.95 8.66
CA LEU A 28 11.17 16.31 7.41
C LEU A 28 10.19 15.16 7.66
N LYS A 29 10.42 14.35 8.69
CA LYS A 29 9.48 13.27 9.07
C LYS A 29 8.12 13.83 9.46
N GLU A 30 8.07 14.86 10.30
CA GLU A 30 6.81 15.50 10.69
C GLU A 30 6.07 16.09 9.49
N ARG A 31 6.78 16.70 8.53
CA ARG A 31 6.18 17.22 7.29
C ARG A 31 5.49 16.15 6.44
N PHE A 32 5.95 14.90 6.51
CA PHE A 32 5.38 13.78 5.76
C PHE A 32 4.51 12.85 6.62
N LYS A 33 4.25 13.22 7.87
CA LYS A 33 3.42 12.42 8.78
C LYS A 33 2.05 12.13 8.14
N GLY A 34 1.66 10.86 8.18
CA GLY A 34 0.41 10.40 7.57
C GLY A 34 0.47 10.16 6.05
N ARG A 35 1.51 10.63 5.33
CA ARG A 35 1.65 10.36 3.88
C ARG A 35 2.21 8.97 3.56
N PHE A 36 2.90 8.35 4.50
CA PHE A 36 3.31 6.96 4.46
C PHE A 36 2.95 6.30 5.80
N ILE A 37 2.92 4.98 5.82
CA ILE A 37 2.69 4.14 6.99
C ILE A 37 4.00 4.03 7.75
N ASP A 38 3.95 4.34 9.05
CA ASP A 38 5.06 4.19 9.99
C ASP A 38 4.70 3.11 11.04
N TYR A 39 5.61 2.86 11.97
CA TYR A 39 5.33 1.99 13.12
C TYR A 39 4.16 2.55 13.94
N GLU A 40 3.37 1.64 14.53
CA GLU A 40 2.18 1.97 15.33
C GLU A 40 1.06 2.71 14.58
N ASP A 41 1.13 2.75 13.25
CA ASP A 41 0.07 3.32 12.41
C ASP A 41 -1.14 2.39 12.32
N GLY A 42 -2.33 2.87 12.71
CA GLY A 42 -3.56 2.09 12.67
C GLY A 42 -3.94 1.56 11.27
N ARG A 43 -3.41 2.16 10.20
CA ARG A 43 -3.61 1.68 8.81
C ARG A 43 -2.90 0.35 8.54
N LEU A 44 -1.92 -0.05 9.37
CA LEU A 44 -1.22 -1.32 9.22
C LEU A 44 -2.16 -2.52 9.22
N THR A 45 -3.22 -2.49 10.03
CA THR A 45 -4.21 -3.57 10.09
C THR A 45 -4.89 -3.78 8.74
N GLU A 46 -5.29 -2.70 8.06
CA GLU A 46 -5.94 -2.79 6.76
C GLU A 46 -5.00 -3.26 5.65
N VAL A 47 -3.72 -2.86 5.73
CA VAL A 47 -2.68 -3.34 4.82
C VAL A 47 -2.41 -4.83 5.01
N ILE A 48 -2.35 -5.30 6.26
CA ILE A 48 -2.13 -6.72 6.56
C ILE A 48 -3.30 -7.57 6.02
N LYS A 49 -4.55 -7.11 6.15
CA LYS A 49 -5.70 -7.79 5.54
C LYS A 49 -5.55 -7.90 4.02
N GLY A 50 -5.09 -6.85 3.35
CA GLY A 50 -4.81 -6.89 1.91
C GLY A 50 -3.76 -7.93 1.53
N TYR A 51 -2.63 -7.97 2.25
CA TYR A 51 -1.60 -8.99 2.01
C TYR A 51 -2.09 -10.41 2.30
N ALA A 52 -2.92 -10.60 3.32
CA ALA A 52 -3.56 -11.90 3.56
C ALA A 52 -4.44 -12.31 2.38
N MET A 53 -5.22 -11.37 1.81
CA MET A 53 -6.02 -11.64 0.61
C MET A 53 -5.15 -11.95 -0.61
N GLN A 54 -4.01 -11.29 -0.80
CA GLN A 54 -3.06 -11.65 -1.87
C GLN A 54 -2.57 -13.11 -1.73
N ALA A 55 -2.27 -13.56 -0.51
CA ALA A 55 -1.89 -14.94 -0.26
C ALA A 55 -3.04 -15.94 -0.57
N VAL A 56 -4.27 -15.60 -0.19
CA VAL A 56 -5.47 -16.41 -0.51
C VAL A 56 -5.66 -16.50 -2.04
N PHE A 57 -5.64 -15.38 -2.74
CA PHE A 57 -5.79 -15.36 -4.20
C PHE A 57 -4.67 -16.11 -4.92
N TYR A 58 -3.44 -16.02 -4.42
CA TYR A 58 -2.33 -16.82 -4.92
C TYR A 58 -2.61 -18.32 -4.77
N SER A 59 -3.08 -18.74 -3.59
CA SER A 59 -3.42 -20.14 -3.34
C SER A 59 -4.55 -20.65 -4.25
N LEU A 60 -5.49 -19.79 -4.62
CA LEU A 60 -6.65 -20.17 -5.45
C LEU A 60 -6.37 -20.13 -6.95
N THR A 61 -5.59 -19.14 -7.41
CA THR A 61 -5.46 -18.82 -8.85
C THR A 61 -4.04 -18.99 -9.38
N GLY A 62 -3.04 -19.16 -8.52
CA GLY A 62 -1.63 -19.12 -8.87
C GLY A 62 -1.09 -17.73 -9.23
N ASN A 63 -1.93 -16.69 -9.23
CA ASN A 63 -1.54 -15.32 -9.53
C ASN A 63 -1.86 -14.39 -8.34
N PRO A 64 -0.85 -13.86 -7.64
CA PRO A 64 -1.06 -13.10 -6.40
C PRO A 64 -1.52 -11.66 -6.64
N PHE A 65 -1.27 -11.10 -7.83
CA PHE A 65 -1.28 -9.66 -8.03
C PHE A 65 -2.24 -9.18 -9.12
N CYS A 66 -2.80 -7.99 -8.87
CA CYS A 66 -3.56 -7.21 -9.81
C CYS A 66 -2.72 -6.06 -10.36
N GLU A 67 -2.99 -5.64 -11.60
CA GLU A 67 -2.42 -4.43 -12.20
C GLU A 67 -3.30 -3.19 -11.98
N ASP A 68 -4.57 -3.39 -11.59
CA ASP A 68 -5.48 -2.30 -11.25
C ASP A 68 -5.08 -1.67 -9.91
N LYS A 69 -4.66 -0.39 -9.94
CA LYS A 69 -4.24 0.39 -8.78
C LYS A 69 -5.33 0.54 -7.71
N GLY A 70 -6.60 0.46 -8.08
CA GLY A 70 -7.71 0.54 -7.14
C GLY A 70 -8.03 -0.80 -6.47
N CYS A 71 -7.45 -1.90 -6.94
CA CYS A 71 -7.70 -3.22 -6.38
C CYS A 71 -6.81 -3.48 -5.17
N ARG A 72 -7.37 -4.07 -4.10
CA ARG A 72 -6.64 -4.46 -2.90
C ARG A 72 -5.53 -5.49 -3.13
N LEU A 73 -5.55 -6.15 -4.29
CA LEU A 73 -4.51 -7.08 -4.73
C LEU A 73 -3.42 -6.40 -5.59
N TYR A 74 -3.43 -5.07 -5.71
CA TYR A 74 -2.41 -4.35 -6.48
C TYR A 74 -1.00 -4.60 -5.93
N ASN A 75 -0.04 -4.86 -6.83
CA ASN A 75 1.37 -4.98 -6.46
C ASN A 75 2.03 -3.60 -6.31
N ALA A 76 1.68 -2.90 -5.24
CA ALA A 76 2.18 -1.57 -4.98
C ALA A 76 3.69 -1.59 -4.65
N HIS A 77 4.47 -0.84 -5.42
CA HIS A 77 5.88 -0.60 -5.13
C HIS A 77 6.10 0.66 -4.28
N TRP A 78 5.16 1.60 -4.32
CA TRP A 78 5.19 2.84 -3.54
C TRP A 78 4.16 2.79 -2.43
N GLN A 79 4.50 3.35 -1.26
CA GLN A 79 3.62 3.46 -0.11
C GLN A 79 2.32 4.22 -0.43
N GLU A 80 2.38 5.26 -1.26
CA GLU A 80 1.18 6.02 -1.67
C GLU A 80 0.23 5.15 -2.50
N GLU A 81 0.77 4.30 -3.38
CA GLU A 81 -0.03 3.35 -4.16
C GLU A 81 -0.60 2.24 -3.27
N LEU A 82 0.18 1.75 -2.30
CA LEU A 82 -0.30 0.78 -1.32
C LEU A 82 -1.45 1.35 -0.51
N ILE A 83 -1.29 2.54 0.06
CA ILE A 83 -2.34 3.22 0.83
C ILE A 83 -3.57 3.43 -0.04
N PHE A 84 -3.42 3.88 -1.28
CA PHE A 84 -4.54 4.06 -2.20
C PHE A 84 -5.28 2.74 -2.44
N ALA A 85 -4.58 1.67 -2.80
CA ALA A 85 -5.17 0.36 -3.08
C ALA A 85 -5.88 -0.26 -1.86
N GLN A 86 -5.38 0.00 -0.65
CA GLN A 86 -5.90 -0.61 0.58
C GLN A 86 -7.01 0.22 1.25
N LEU A 87 -6.99 1.53 1.10
CA LEU A 87 -7.81 2.45 1.91
C LEU A 87 -8.46 3.59 1.11
N GLY A 88 -7.89 3.97 -0.05
CA GLY A 88 -8.29 5.16 -0.80
C GLY A 88 -9.11 4.90 -2.06
N SER A 89 -9.16 3.65 -2.52
CA SER A 89 -9.94 3.25 -3.70
C SER A 89 -11.45 3.32 -3.43
N LYS A 90 -12.23 3.49 -4.50
CA LYS A 90 -13.71 3.48 -4.42
C LYS A 90 -14.30 2.07 -4.24
N TYR A 91 -13.49 1.04 -4.42
CA TYR A 91 -13.87 -0.37 -4.32
C TYR A 91 -12.71 -1.15 -3.71
N GLU A 92 -13.00 -2.29 -3.08
CA GLU A 92 -11.94 -3.15 -2.52
C GLU A 92 -11.31 -4.04 -3.58
N PHE A 93 -12.11 -4.70 -4.42
CA PHE A 93 -11.62 -5.57 -5.48
C PHE A 93 -12.09 -5.06 -6.84
N CYS A 94 -11.23 -5.09 -7.85
CA CYS A 94 -11.66 -4.79 -9.21
C CYS A 94 -12.70 -5.81 -9.68
N GLY A 95 -13.48 -5.50 -10.72
CA GLY A 95 -14.59 -6.37 -11.15
C GLY A 95 -14.21 -7.85 -11.36
N ARG A 96 -13.00 -8.11 -11.88
CA ARG A 96 -12.47 -9.47 -12.03
C ARG A 96 -12.30 -10.21 -10.70
N HIS A 97 -11.71 -9.55 -9.70
CA HIS A 97 -11.47 -10.18 -8.40
C HIS A 97 -12.71 -10.16 -7.50
N GLY A 98 -13.61 -9.19 -7.68
CA GLY A 98 -14.93 -9.18 -7.04
C GLY A 98 -15.74 -10.39 -7.50
N GLN A 99 -15.84 -10.62 -8.81
CA GLN A 99 -16.53 -11.80 -9.36
C GLN A 99 -15.94 -13.10 -8.83
N ALA A 100 -14.62 -13.21 -8.76
CA ALA A 100 -13.96 -14.40 -8.21
C ALA A 100 -14.32 -14.66 -6.74
N LEU A 101 -14.61 -13.63 -5.94
CA LEU A 101 -15.11 -13.80 -4.57
C LEU A 101 -16.58 -14.18 -4.56
N ASP A 102 -17.41 -13.59 -5.42
CA ASP A 102 -18.83 -13.91 -5.52
C ASP A 102 -19.04 -15.39 -5.89
N ASP A 103 -18.24 -15.90 -6.82
CA ASP A 103 -18.28 -17.30 -7.26
C ASP A 103 -17.94 -18.29 -6.11
N LEU A 104 -17.12 -17.88 -5.14
CA LEU A 104 -16.79 -18.69 -3.96
C LEU A 104 -17.92 -18.71 -2.91
N HIS A 105 -18.72 -17.65 -2.84
CA HIS A 105 -19.84 -17.55 -1.89
C HIS A 105 -21.14 -18.16 -2.45
N GLY A 106 -21.25 -18.31 -3.77
CA GLY A 106 -22.41 -18.87 -4.47
C GLY A 106 -22.40 -20.39 -4.66
N GLY A 107 -21.54 -21.12 -3.92
CA GLY A 107 -21.43 -22.59 -3.96
C GLY A 107 -22.21 -23.30 -2.86
#